data_AF-A0A8D0P425-F1
#
_entry.id   AF-A0A8D0P425-F1
#
_cell.length_a   1.000
_cell.length_b   1.000
_cell.length_c   1.000
_cell.angle_alpha   90.00
_cell.angle_beta   90.00
_cell.angle_gamma   90.00
#
_symmetry.space_group_name_H-M   'P 1'
#
loop_
_entity.id
_entity.type
_entity.pdbx_description
1 polymer ?
#
loop_
_entity_poly.entity_id
_entity_poly.type
_entity_poly.pdbx_seq_one_letter_code
_entity_poly.pdbx_strand_id
1 'polypeptide(L)'
;PKPAPPALRAGATSQASRAAGPWRPDPASPHRYVFIVQKSYQDSETGPESSVITKVKGLTLSEHKVWDVEEYVKPPEGGSVFSIITRIEVTSFQTLGTCAESMRVRNATCDSDEDCVAGQLDMLGNGLRTGRCVPYYHGPSKTCEVSGWCPVEDGASVSQFLGKMAPNFTILIKNSIHYPKFQFSKGNIENRKDGYLRHCTFHEVSDLYCPIFKLGYIVEQAGENFTELAHTGGVIGVIINWDCDLDLSASMCNPKYSFRRLDPKHIPASSGYNFRFAKYYRINGSSTRTLIKAYGIRIDVIVHGQAGKFSLIPTIINLATALTSIGVGSFLCDWILLTFMNKNKVYSHKKFDKVCTPRHSSGSWPVILALVLGQAPPPPGPCSTLPGLAGQLWGEGQSQVLAVPPPRPCPTSAPSEQMVDAPGGGAGPGLCASEPSQQDCTLTDARGLAQL
;
A
#
# COMPACT_ATOMS: atom_id res chain seq x y z
N PRO A 1 37.61 81.33 3.14
CA PRO A 1 38.25 80.00 3.20
C PRO A 1 37.21 78.87 3.11
N LYS A 2 37.16 78.29 1.90
CA LYS A 2 36.47 77.04 1.50
C LYS A 2 34.92 76.95 1.52
N PRO A 3 34.37 76.16 0.58
CA PRO A 3 33.06 76.36 -0.03
C PRO A 3 32.09 75.17 0.21
N ALA A 4 30.89 75.29 -0.38
CA ALA A 4 29.77 74.34 -0.33
C ALA A 4 30.08 72.88 -0.75
N PRO A 5 29.25 71.92 -0.31
CA PRO A 5 29.00 70.65 -0.99
C PRO A 5 27.53 70.49 -1.47
N PRO A 6 27.24 69.50 -2.34
CA PRO A 6 26.24 69.63 -3.39
C PRO A 6 24.93 68.84 -3.18
N ALA A 7 24.00 69.14 -4.10
CA ALA A 7 22.61 68.71 -4.19
C ALA A 7 22.39 67.19 -4.36
N LEU A 8 21.35 66.69 -3.68
CA LEU A 8 20.65 65.44 -3.99
C LEU A 8 19.88 65.57 -5.31
N ARG A 9 20.03 64.58 -6.20
CA ARG A 9 19.13 64.35 -7.33
C ARG A 9 18.55 62.94 -7.23
N ALA A 10 17.24 62.88 -6.96
CA ALA A 10 16.39 61.74 -7.28
C ALA A 10 15.97 61.84 -8.76
N GLY A 11 15.88 60.71 -9.45
CA GLY A 11 15.43 60.66 -10.85
C GLY A 11 15.74 59.32 -11.49
N ALA A 12 14.75 58.43 -11.47
CA ALA A 12 14.76 57.12 -12.08
C ALA A 12 14.73 57.20 -13.62
N THR A 13 15.49 56.32 -14.29
CA THR A 13 15.23 55.90 -15.68
C THR A 13 15.64 54.44 -15.89
N SER A 14 14.61 53.61 -16.06
CA SER A 14 14.48 52.44 -16.94
C SER A 14 15.73 51.68 -17.39
N GLN A 15 15.80 50.40 -17.00
CA GLN A 15 16.15 49.33 -17.94
C GLN A 15 15.42 48.04 -17.55
N ALA A 16 14.73 47.49 -18.54
CA ALA A 16 13.80 46.39 -18.42
C ALA A 16 14.50 45.08 -18.01
N SER A 17 13.89 44.44 -17.02
CA SER A 17 14.18 43.11 -16.52
C SER A 17 13.78 42.03 -17.54
N ARG A 18 14.74 41.19 -17.96
CA ARG A 18 14.46 39.82 -18.41
C ARG A 18 14.76 38.87 -17.25
N ALA A 19 13.77 38.70 -16.37
CA ALA A 19 13.75 37.60 -15.43
C ALA A 19 13.25 36.35 -16.17
N ALA A 20 14.10 35.31 -16.26
CA ALA A 20 13.69 33.99 -16.69
C ALA A 20 12.77 33.40 -15.61
N GLY A 21 11.47 33.33 -15.91
CA GLY A 21 10.46 32.70 -15.07
C GLY A 21 10.51 31.16 -15.14
N PRO A 22 9.73 30.49 -14.27
CA PRO A 22 9.79 29.04 -14.07
C PRO A 22 9.20 28.29 -15.26
N TRP A 23 9.85 27.17 -15.61
CA TRP A 23 9.42 26.22 -16.63
C TRP A 23 7.95 25.84 -16.46
N ARG A 24 7.08 26.38 -17.31
CA ARG A 24 5.75 25.82 -17.54
C ARG A 24 5.93 24.58 -18.42
N PRO A 25 5.37 23.41 -18.07
CA PRO A 25 5.31 22.32 -19.01
C PRO A 25 4.36 22.75 -20.14
N ASP A 26 4.87 22.78 -21.37
CA ASP A 26 4.04 22.87 -22.57
C ASP A 26 2.95 21.79 -22.50
N PRO A 27 1.74 22.03 -23.03
CA PRO A 27 0.75 20.98 -23.20
C PRO A 27 1.28 20.01 -24.27
N ALA A 28 2.12 19.08 -23.83
CA ALA A 28 2.61 18.00 -24.66
C ALA A 28 1.40 17.28 -25.26
N SER A 29 1.44 17.01 -26.56
CA SER A 29 0.43 16.18 -27.21
C SER A 29 0.19 14.92 -26.37
N PRO A 30 -1.05 14.44 -26.22
CA PRO A 30 -1.39 13.33 -25.32
C PRO A 30 -0.52 12.09 -25.59
N HIS A 31 -0.09 11.88 -26.84
CA HIS A 31 0.86 10.84 -27.20
C HIS A 31 2.28 11.04 -26.63
N ARG A 32 2.81 12.28 -26.61
CA ARG A 32 4.08 12.57 -25.93
C ARG A 32 3.98 12.35 -24.42
N TYR A 33 2.85 12.67 -23.82
CA TYR A 33 2.63 12.40 -22.40
C TYR A 33 2.68 10.89 -22.10
N VAL A 34 1.93 10.07 -22.85
CA VAL A 34 1.92 8.62 -22.65
C VAL A 34 3.31 7.99 -22.91
N PHE A 35 3.96 8.36 -24.02
CA PHE A 35 5.26 7.78 -24.35
C PHE A 35 6.39 8.27 -23.44
N ILE A 36 6.49 9.58 -23.17
CA ILE A 36 7.66 10.15 -22.47
C ILE A 36 7.43 10.19 -20.96
N VAL A 37 6.26 10.65 -20.50
CA VAL A 37 6.00 10.84 -19.06
C VAL A 37 5.61 9.52 -18.40
N GLN A 38 4.72 8.74 -19.02
CA GLN A 38 4.34 7.42 -18.49
C GLN A 38 5.29 6.29 -18.92
N LYS A 39 6.32 6.60 -19.73
CA LYS A 39 7.33 5.65 -20.22
C LYS A 39 6.71 4.37 -20.80
N SER A 40 5.62 4.50 -21.55
CA SER A 40 4.85 3.36 -22.06
C SER A 40 5.62 2.48 -23.07
N TYR A 41 6.80 2.91 -23.51
CA TYR A 41 7.73 2.11 -24.31
C TYR A 41 8.54 1.10 -23.49
N GLN A 42 8.53 1.23 -22.16
CA GLN A 42 9.21 0.32 -21.26
C GLN A 42 8.27 -0.81 -20.87
N ASP A 43 8.83 -2.01 -20.76
CA ASP A 43 8.24 -3.05 -19.95
C ASP A 43 8.66 -2.81 -18.49
N SER A 44 7.77 -3.08 -17.54
CA SER A 44 8.03 -2.83 -16.13
C SER A 44 7.92 -4.09 -15.28
N GLU A 45 8.67 -4.09 -14.18
CA GLU A 45 8.62 -5.10 -13.12
C GLU A 45 8.43 -4.36 -11.80
N THR A 46 7.37 -4.68 -11.07
CA THR A 46 7.03 -4.10 -9.77
C THR A 46 7.31 -5.11 -8.67
N GLY A 47 7.87 -4.66 -7.55
CA GLY A 47 8.13 -5.54 -6.41
C GLY A 47 9.41 -6.35 -6.60
N PRO A 48 10.60 -5.75 -6.38
CA PRO A 48 11.86 -6.47 -6.46
C PRO A 48 11.93 -7.58 -5.40
N GLU A 49 12.66 -8.64 -5.72
CA GLU A 49 13.16 -9.56 -4.70
C GLU A 49 14.15 -8.79 -3.81
N SER A 50 13.87 -8.72 -2.51
CA SER A 50 14.67 -7.91 -1.59
C SER A 50 15.21 -8.74 -0.43
N SER A 51 16.46 -8.48 -0.07
CA SER A 51 17.12 -9.01 1.12
C SER A 51 17.54 -7.85 2.01
N VAL A 52 17.12 -7.89 3.28
CA VAL A 52 17.42 -6.85 4.28
C VAL A 52 18.12 -7.49 5.46
N ILE A 53 19.26 -6.93 5.84
CA ILE A 53 20.01 -7.31 7.03
C ILE A 53 20.23 -6.04 7.85
N THR A 54 19.91 -6.12 9.13
CA THR A 54 20.00 -4.99 10.05
C THR A 54 20.93 -5.30 11.19
N LYS A 55 21.68 -4.31 11.65
CA LYS A 55 22.53 -4.42 12.83
C LYS A 55 22.52 -3.13 13.62
N VAL A 56 22.11 -3.21 14.87
CA VAL A 56 22.12 -2.07 15.79
C VAL A 56 23.45 -2.04 16.54
N LYS A 57 23.93 -0.83 16.85
CA LYS A 57 25.06 -0.59 17.74
C LYS A 57 24.75 0.57 18.68
N GLY A 58 25.12 0.40 19.93
CA GLY A 58 24.94 1.39 20.98
C GLY A 58 25.18 0.74 22.33
N LEU A 59 25.46 1.56 23.33
CA LEU A 59 25.50 1.16 24.72
C LEU A 59 24.71 2.20 25.50
N THR A 60 24.02 1.80 26.55
CA THR A 60 23.39 2.76 27.45
C THR A 60 23.56 2.34 28.91
N LEU A 61 23.53 3.32 29.80
CA LEU A 61 23.65 3.08 31.24
C LEU A 61 22.30 3.34 31.90
N SER A 62 21.93 2.43 32.79
CA SER A 62 20.91 2.62 33.82
C SER A 62 21.60 2.63 35.19
N GLU A 63 20.90 3.00 36.25
CA GLU A 63 21.50 3.26 37.59
C GLU A 63 22.42 2.15 38.10
N HIS A 64 22.12 0.88 37.78
CA HIS A 64 22.89 -0.27 38.26
C HIS A 64 23.33 -1.23 37.15
N LYS A 65 23.17 -0.84 35.87
CA LYS A 65 23.38 -1.79 34.77
C LYS A 65 23.72 -1.10 33.45
N VAL A 66 24.71 -1.67 32.75
CA VAL A 66 25.03 -1.36 31.36
C VAL A 66 24.19 -2.25 30.45
N TRP A 67 23.61 -1.64 29.42
CA TRP A 67 22.77 -2.28 28.43
C TRP A 67 23.48 -2.33 27.08
N ASP A 68 23.51 -3.52 26.50
CA ASP A 68 24.04 -3.82 25.17
C ASP A 68 22.93 -4.30 24.23
N VAL A 69 23.23 -4.29 22.93
CA VAL A 69 22.42 -4.73 21.80
C VAL A 69 21.71 -6.05 22.10
N GLU A 70 22.38 -7.01 22.72
CA GLU A 70 21.80 -8.34 22.97
C GLU A 70 20.67 -8.33 24.01
N GLU A 71 20.57 -7.25 24.79
CA GLU A 71 19.53 -7.08 25.77
C GLU A 71 18.36 -6.26 25.25
N TYR A 72 18.65 -5.13 24.58
CA TYR A 72 17.62 -4.18 24.16
C TYR A 72 17.14 -4.38 22.72
N VAL A 73 17.79 -5.21 21.89
CA VAL A 73 17.33 -5.52 20.53
C VAL A 73 16.65 -6.87 20.47
N LYS A 74 15.46 -6.92 19.86
CA LYS A 74 14.66 -8.13 19.69
C LYS A 74 13.94 -8.13 18.33
N PRO A 75 13.98 -9.23 17.55
CA PRO A 75 14.82 -10.41 17.73
C PRO A 75 16.30 -10.10 17.37
N PRO A 76 17.29 -10.80 17.96
CA PRO A 76 18.72 -10.49 17.78
C PRO A 76 19.26 -10.85 16.37
N GLU A 77 18.60 -11.74 15.65
CA GLU A 77 18.99 -12.17 14.29
C GLU A 77 18.98 -11.02 13.29
N GLY A 78 18.20 -9.97 13.59
CA GLY A 78 17.94 -8.87 12.68
C GLY A 78 17.06 -9.31 11.51
N GLY A 79 16.93 -8.44 10.52
CA GLY A 79 16.07 -8.65 9.36
C GLY A 79 15.32 -7.38 8.98
N SER A 80 14.18 -7.53 8.32
CA SER A 80 13.31 -6.40 7.99
C SER A 80 12.56 -5.84 9.20
N VAL A 81 12.37 -6.62 10.26
CA VAL A 81 11.62 -6.20 11.46
C VAL A 81 12.44 -6.45 12.71
N PHE A 82 12.65 -5.41 13.51
CA PHE A 82 13.32 -5.52 14.81
C PHE A 82 12.83 -4.43 15.75
N SER A 83 12.95 -4.65 17.06
CA SER A 83 12.51 -3.76 18.11
C SER A 83 13.70 -3.32 18.96
N ILE A 84 13.76 -2.02 19.24
CA ILE A 84 14.72 -1.43 20.17
C ILE A 84 13.95 -1.04 21.43
N ILE A 85 14.27 -1.70 22.53
CA ILE A 85 13.65 -1.48 23.84
C ILE A 85 14.15 -0.15 24.41
N THR A 86 13.22 0.73 24.76
CA THR A 86 13.49 2.06 25.32
C THR A 86 13.08 2.17 26.78
N ARG A 87 12.18 1.31 27.24
CA ARG A 87 11.74 1.25 28.64
C ARG A 87 11.35 -0.18 29.00
N ILE A 88 11.62 -0.59 30.22
CA ILE A 88 11.21 -1.89 30.73
C ILE A 88 10.58 -1.77 32.12
N GLU A 89 9.65 -2.65 32.42
CA GLU A 89 9.10 -2.92 33.74
C GLU A 89 9.49 -4.35 34.11
N VAL A 90 10.32 -4.49 35.14
CA VAL A 90 10.92 -5.78 35.52
C VAL A 90 10.31 -6.27 36.82
N THR A 91 9.73 -7.47 36.79
CA THR A 91 9.26 -8.18 37.99
C THR A 91 10.17 -9.37 38.22
N SER A 92 11.11 -9.20 39.15
CA SER A 92 12.15 -10.20 39.46
C SER A 92 11.64 -11.28 40.41
N PHE A 93 12.30 -12.43 40.39
CA PHE A 93 12.09 -13.51 41.37
C PHE A 93 10.67 -14.06 41.44
N GLN A 94 9.94 -14.08 40.33
CA GLN A 94 8.64 -14.73 40.31
C GLN A 94 8.79 -16.24 40.52
N THR A 95 8.06 -16.79 41.47
CA THR A 95 7.97 -18.23 41.74
C THR A 95 6.53 -18.70 41.63
N LEU A 96 6.33 -19.99 41.45
CA LEU A 96 4.98 -20.56 41.53
C LEU A 96 4.52 -20.55 42.99
N GLY A 97 3.39 -19.92 43.26
CA GLY A 97 2.85 -19.75 44.60
C GLY A 97 1.46 -19.12 44.58
N THR A 98 1.06 -18.52 45.71
CA THR A 98 -0.17 -17.74 45.81
C THR A 98 0.14 -16.30 46.20
N CYS A 99 -0.60 -15.36 45.61
CA CYS A 99 -0.42 -13.93 45.85
C CYS A 99 -1.66 -13.13 45.46
N ALA A 100 -1.71 -11.86 45.90
CA ALA A 100 -2.72 -10.89 45.51
C ALA A 100 -2.73 -10.67 43.98
N GLU A 101 -3.91 -10.72 43.36
CA GLU A 101 -4.11 -10.39 41.95
C GLU A 101 -3.93 -8.89 41.67
N SER A 102 -3.63 -8.55 40.43
CA SER A 102 -3.55 -7.16 39.98
C SER A 102 -4.90 -6.44 40.08
N MET A 103 -4.88 -5.22 40.64
CA MET A 103 -6.03 -4.30 40.63
C MET A 103 -6.45 -3.84 39.22
N ARG A 104 -5.62 -4.06 38.19
CA ARG A 104 -5.96 -3.73 36.79
C ARG A 104 -6.87 -4.78 36.15
N VAL A 105 -6.94 -5.98 36.73
CA VAL A 105 -7.83 -7.05 36.27
C VAL A 105 -9.25 -6.73 36.72
N ARG A 106 -10.23 -6.91 35.83
CA ARG A 106 -11.63 -6.65 36.15
C ARG A 106 -12.12 -7.61 37.23
N ASN A 107 -12.92 -7.10 38.17
CA ASN A 107 -13.47 -7.88 39.29
C ASN A 107 -12.38 -8.57 40.15
N ALA A 108 -11.16 -8.00 40.21
CA ALA A 108 -10.09 -8.50 41.06
C ALA A 108 -10.14 -7.93 42.48
N THR A 109 -10.72 -6.74 42.67
CA THR A 109 -10.95 -6.13 43.98
C THR A 109 -12.05 -6.87 44.73
N CYS A 110 -11.85 -7.08 46.02
CA CYS A 110 -12.79 -7.78 46.91
C CYS A 110 -12.85 -7.07 48.26
N ASP A 111 -13.96 -7.22 48.96
CA ASP A 111 -14.11 -6.77 50.34
C ASP A 111 -14.03 -7.96 51.31
N SER A 112 -14.60 -9.10 50.90
CA SER A 112 -14.61 -10.37 51.64
C SER A 112 -14.28 -11.58 50.75
N ASP A 113 -14.05 -12.75 51.37
CA ASP A 113 -13.65 -13.98 50.68
C ASP A 113 -14.76 -14.48 49.73
N GLU A 114 -16.03 -14.17 50.01
CA GLU A 114 -17.17 -14.56 49.17
C GLU A 114 -17.17 -13.92 47.78
N ASP A 115 -16.50 -12.78 47.62
CA ASP A 115 -16.33 -12.10 46.32
C ASP A 115 -15.39 -12.89 45.39
N CYS A 116 -14.56 -13.77 45.96
CA CYS A 116 -13.56 -14.53 45.25
C CYS A 116 -14.04 -15.98 45.05
N VAL A 117 -14.49 -16.32 43.85
CA VAL A 117 -14.90 -17.69 43.53
C VAL A 117 -13.67 -18.58 43.33
N ALA A 118 -13.50 -19.57 44.20
CA ALA A 118 -12.40 -20.54 44.11
C ALA A 118 -12.46 -21.35 42.81
N GLY A 119 -11.30 -21.59 42.19
CA GLY A 119 -11.19 -22.35 40.94
C GLY A 119 -11.63 -21.59 39.69
N GLN A 120 -12.05 -20.32 39.81
CA GLN A 120 -12.34 -19.48 38.67
C GLN A 120 -11.04 -19.00 38.02
N LEU A 121 -10.92 -19.22 36.72
CA LEU A 121 -9.84 -18.69 35.89
C LEU A 121 -10.36 -17.48 35.12
N ASP A 122 -9.73 -16.32 35.31
CA ASP A 122 -9.96 -15.17 34.44
C ASP A 122 -8.95 -15.22 33.29
N MET A 123 -9.46 -15.23 32.05
CA MET A 123 -8.62 -15.29 30.84
C MET A 123 -7.75 -14.03 30.67
N LEU A 124 -8.12 -12.92 31.31
CA LEU A 124 -7.33 -11.68 31.37
C LEU A 124 -6.57 -11.53 32.71
N GLY A 125 -6.71 -12.51 33.61
CA GLY A 125 -6.04 -12.55 34.91
C GLY A 125 -4.63 -13.18 34.86
N ASN A 126 -3.97 -13.23 36.01
CA ASN A 126 -2.59 -13.71 36.13
C ASN A 126 -2.47 -15.11 36.76
N GLY A 127 -3.59 -15.69 37.22
CA GLY A 127 -3.62 -17.02 37.82
C GLY A 127 -5.03 -17.52 38.15
N LEU A 128 -5.08 -18.69 38.80
CA LEU A 128 -6.32 -19.33 39.24
C LEU A 128 -6.75 -18.78 40.60
N ARG A 129 -7.99 -18.32 40.77
CA ARG A 129 -8.46 -17.80 42.06
C ARG A 129 -8.51 -18.89 43.13
N THR A 130 -7.94 -18.61 44.30
CA THR A 130 -7.95 -19.54 45.45
C THR A 130 -9.23 -19.44 46.28
N GLY A 131 -9.94 -18.31 46.14
CA GLY A 131 -11.16 -18.01 46.88
C GLY A 131 -10.96 -17.18 48.16
N ARG A 132 -9.76 -16.61 48.36
CA ARG A 132 -9.45 -15.73 49.49
C ARG A 132 -9.30 -14.29 49.05
N CYS A 133 -9.74 -13.34 49.87
CA CYS A 133 -9.56 -11.91 49.69
C CYS A 133 -8.38 -11.43 50.54
N VAL A 134 -7.28 -11.07 49.89
CA VAL A 134 -6.03 -10.71 50.57
C VAL A 134 -5.69 -9.22 50.40
N PRO A 135 -5.04 -8.58 51.39
CA PRO A 135 -4.54 -7.21 51.22
C PRO A 135 -3.58 -7.09 50.04
N TYR A 136 -3.71 -6.03 49.25
CA TYR A 136 -2.78 -5.73 48.16
C TYR A 136 -1.44 -5.22 48.70
N TYR A 137 -0.37 -5.33 47.91
CA TYR A 137 1.00 -4.98 48.32
C TYR A 137 1.14 -3.56 48.90
N HIS A 138 0.36 -2.61 48.36
CA HIS A 138 0.39 -1.20 48.76
C HIS A 138 -1.03 -0.64 48.88
N GLY A 139 -1.29 0.08 49.97
CA GLY A 139 -2.56 0.76 50.22
C GLY A 139 -3.58 -0.07 51.01
N PRO A 140 -4.81 0.47 51.22
CA PRO A 140 -5.86 -0.20 51.98
C PRO A 140 -6.69 -1.19 51.14
N SER A 141 -6.45 -1.24 49.82
CA SER A 141 -7.22 -2.09 48.90
C SER A 141 -6.93 -3.57 49.11
N LYS A 142 -7.95 -4.41 48.93
CA LYS A 142 -7.82 -5.87 48.90
C LYS A 142 -8.17 -6.42 47.51
N THR A 143 -7.57 -7.54 47.17
CA THR A 143 -7.77 -8.22 45.89
C THR A 143 -7.84 -9.73 46.10
N CYS A 144 -8.53 -10.44 45.21
CA CYS A 144 -8.58 -11.89 45.26
C CYS A 144 -7.16 -12.48 45.15
N GLU A 145 -6.90 -13.52 45.92
CA GLU A 145 -5.68 -14.29 45.84
C GLU A 145 -5.74 -15.25 44.65
N VAL A 146 -4.64 -15.31 43.90
CA VAL A 146 -4.47 -16.18 42.75
C VAL A 146 -3.27 -17.10 42.92
N SER A 147 -3.39 -18.32 42.40
CA SER A 147 -2.30 -19.28 42.26
C SER A 147 -1.68 -19.15 40.87
N GLY A 148 -0.38 -18.85 40.83
CA GLY A 148 0.32 -18.56 39.58
C GLY A 148 1.76 -18.10 39.82
N TRP A 149 2.28 -17.29 38.90
CA TRP A 149 3.60 -16.68 39.03
C TRP A 149 3.55 -15.43 39.92
N CYS A 150 4.09 -15.55 41.12
CA CYS A 150 4.00 -14.55 42.17
C CYS A 150 5.38 -13.93 42.48
N PRO A 151 5.48 -12.61 42.73
CA PRO A 151 4.40 -11.63 42.77
C PRO A 151 3.89 -11.22 41.38
N VAL A 152 2.63 -10.77 41.28
CA VAL A 152 2.05 -10.24 40.03
C VAL A 152 2.70 -8.89 39.64
N GLU A 153 2.81 -8.62 38.32
CA GLU A 153 3.53 -7.47 37.71
C GLU A 153 3.26 -6.13 38.42
N ASP A 154 1.98 -5.79 38.61
CA ASP A 154 1.56 -4.44 39.00
C ASP A 154 1.91 -4.04 40.45
N GLY A 155 2.31 -4.99 41.29
CA GLY A 155 2.66 -4.75 42.69
C GLY A 155 4.16 -4.64 42.97
N ALA A 156 5.00 -5.18 42.08
CA ALA A 156 6.43 -5.39 42.34
C ALA A 156 7.35 -4.98 41.19
N SER A 157 6.81 -4.47 40.08
CA SER A 157 7.63 -4.09 38.93
C SER A 157 8.50 -2.85 39.20
N VAL A 158 9.77 -2.92 38.81
CA VAL A 158 10.68 -1.78 38.80
C VAL A 158 10.84 -1.27 37.36
N SER A 159 10.50 -0.01 37.13
CA SER A 159 10.62 0.63 35.82
C SER A 159 12.05 1.13 35.59
N GLN A 160 12.64 0.77 34.46
CA GLN A 160 13.95 1.26 34.02
C GLN A 160 13.82 1.91 32.64
N PHE A 161 14.40 3.10 32.48
CA PHE A 161 14.30 3.89 31.26
C PHE A 161 15.65 3.96 30.53
N LEU A 162 15.68 3.47 29.29
CA LEU A 162 16.85 3.42 28.42
C LEU A 162 16.84 4.57 27.38
N GLY A 163 15.74 5.31 27.28
CA GLY A 163 15.50 6.30 26.23
C GLY A 163 16.42 7.53 26.22
N LYS A 164 17.25 7.76 27.25
CA LYS A 164 18.18 8.91 27.29
C LYS A 164 19.28 8.84 26.24
N MET A 165 19.88 7.67 26.02
CA MET A 165 20.96 7.47 25.03
C MET A 165 20.47 6.82 23.74
N ALA A 166 19.27 6.25 23.73
CA ALA A 166 18.70 5.58 22.58
C ALA A 166 18.67 6.41 21.27
N PRO A 167 18.48 7.76 21.28
CA PRO A 167 18.58 8.56 20.05
C PRO A 167 19.92 8.45 19.33
N ASN A 168 21.00 8.19 20.08
CA ASN A 168 22.36 8.08 19.56
C ASN A 168 22.72 6.67 19.10
N PHE A 169 21.82 5.70 19.23
CA PHE A 169 22.03 4.37 18.68
C PHE A 169 22.10 4.44 17.16
N THR A 170 22.99 3.61 16.61
CA THR A 170 23.20 3.52 15.17
C THR A 170 22.65 2.22 14.64
N ILE A 171 22.01 2.27 13.49
CA ILE A 171 21.38 1.15 12.82
C ILE A 171 22.01 1.05 11.44
N LEU A 172 22.71 -0.04 11.19
CA LEU A 172 23.18 -0.40 9.87
C LEU A 172 22.07 -1.16 9.15
N ILE A 173 21.64 -0.66 7.99
CA ILE A 173 20.66 -1.31 7.12
C ILE A 173 21.36 -1.68 5.81
N LYS A 174 21.61 -2.97 5.61
CA LYS A 174 22.09 -3.52 4.35
C LYS A 174 20.90 -4.03 3.56
N ASN A 175 20.65 -3.45 2.40
CA ASN A 175 19.60 -3.86 1.48
C ASN A 175 20.20 -4.24 0.12
N SER A 176 19.76 -5.37 -0.41
CA SER A 176 20.03 -5.83 -1.78
C SER A 176 18.70 -6.08 -2.48
N ILE A 177 18.56 -5.56 -3.70
CA ILE A 177 17.42 -5.80 -4.57
C ILE A 177 17.85 -6.61 -5.80
N HIS A 178 16.93 -7.43 -6.29
CA HIS A 178 17.04 -8.14 -7.54
C HIS A 178 15.72 -8.03 -8.31
N TYR A 179 15.82 -7.73 -9.60
CA TYR A 179 14.72 -7.69 -10.57
C TYR A 179 14.93 -8.86 -11.53
N PRO A 180 14.31 -10.04 -11.26
CA PRO A 180 14.55 -11.27 -12.02
C PRO A 180 14.27 -11.13 -13.51
N LYS A 181 13.19 -10.42 -13.89
CA LYS A 181 12.81 -10.23 -15.29
C LYS A 181 13.91 -9.54 -16.10
N PHE A 182 14.61 -8.59 -15.49
CA PHE A 182 15.68 -7.83 -16.13
C PHE A 182 17.09 -8.28 -15.75
N GLN A 183 17.21 -9.31 -14.89
CA GLN A 183 18.47 -9.80 -14.32
C GLN A 183 19.34 -8.68 -13.71
N PHE A 184 18.70 -7.69 -13.10
CA PHE A 184 19.38 -6.53 -12.53
C PHE A 184 19.45 -6.66 -11.00
N SER A 185 20.64 -6.47 -10.43
CA SER A 185 20.84 -6.47 -8.97
C SER A 185 21.58 -5.22 -8.53
N LYS A 186 21.14 -4.62 -7.43
CA LYS A 186 21.84 -3.48 -6.81
C LYS A 186 21.66 -3.49 -5.31
N GLY A 187 22.64 -2.95 -4.59
CA GLY A 187 22.59 -2.77 -3.15
C GLY A 187 22.69 -1.30 -2.76
N ASN A 188 22.27 -0.98 -1.54
CA ASN A 188 22.36 0.37 -0.98
C ASN A 188 23.76 0.72 -0.41
N ILE A 189 24.68 -0.25 -0.40
CA ILE A 189 26.07 -0.07 0.00
C ILE A 189 26.91 -0.02 -1.27
N GLU A 190 27.67 1.07 -1.43
CA GLU A 190 28.54 1.24 -2.57
C GLU A 190 29.83 0.43 -2.40
N ASN A 191 30.30 -0.21 -3.47
CA ASN A 191 31.52 -1.00 -3.45
C ASN A 191 32.75 -0.09 -3.53
N ARG A 192 33.06 0.61 -2.43
CA ARG A 192 34.22 1.51 -2.30
C ARG A 192 35.30 0.92 -1.39
N LYS A 193 36.56 1.14 -1.76
CA LYS A 193 37.76 0.65 -1.02
C LYS A 193 38.28 1.65 0.05
N ASP A 194 37.60 2.77 0.23
CA ASP A 194 37.99 3.90 1.08
C ASP A 194 37.67 3.69 2.58
N GLY A 195 36.96 2.61 2.94
CA GLY A 195 36.59 2.34 4.32
C GLY A 195 35.55 3.31 4.88
N TYR A 196 34.76 3.98 4.03
CA TYR A 196 33.77 5.00 4.42
C TYR A 196 32.78 4.53 5.50
N LEU A 197 32.46 3.23 5.52
CA LEU A 197 31.58 2.58 6.50
C LEU A 197 32.02 2.74 7.97
N ARG A 198 33.26 3.15 8.24
CA ARG A 198 33.75 3.34 9.61
C ARG A 198 33.23 4.64 10.26
N HIS A 199 32.99 5.68 9.46
CA HIS A 199 32.69 7.02 9.98
C HIS A 199 31.49 7.69 9.32
N CYS A 200 30.90 7.10 8.27
CA CYS A 200 29.76 7.70 7.62
C CYS A 200 28.52 7.70 8.53
N THR A 201 27.67 8.70 8.35
CA THR A 201 26.30 8.72 8.87
C THR A 201 25.40 9.09 7.71
N PHE A 202 24.24 8.43 7.58
CA PHE A 202 23.30 8.69 6.51
C PHE A 202 22.88 10.16 6.46
N HIS A 203 22.88 10.71 5.25
CA HIS A 203 22.31 12.00 4.95
C HIS A 203 21.85 12.00 3.49
N GLU A 204 20.64 12.52 3.22
CA GLU A 204 19.97 12.38 1.92
C GLU A 204 20.77 12.99 0.76
N VAL A 205 21.45 14.12 0.99
CA VAL A 205 22.15 14.87 -0.06
C VAL A 205 23.64 14.57 -0.11
N SER A 206 24.30 14.45 1.05
CA SER A 206 25.76 14.30 1.11
C SER A 206 26.21 12.84 1.07
N ASP A 207 25.47 11.93 1.71
CA ASP A 207 25.92 10.57 2.01
C ASP A 207 24.79 9.54 1.81
N LEU A 208 24.17 9.56 0.63
CA LEU A 208 23.02 8.71 0.28
C LEU A 208 23.29 7.20 0.42
N TYR A 209 24.53 6.79 0.12
CA TYR A 209 24.99 5.39 0.16
C TYR A 209 25.58 4.97 1.52
N CYS A 210 25.47 5.81 2.55
CA CYS A 210 25.82 5.41 3.91
C CYS A 210 24.67 4.60 4.53
N PRO A 211 24.87 3.32 4.88
CA PRO A 211 23.81 2.47 5.43
C PRO A 211 23.58 2.69 6.93
N ILE A 212 24.24 3.65 7.57
CA ILE A 212 24.27 3.83 9.03
C ILE A 212 23.37 5.01 9.42
N PHE A 213 22.25 4.71 10.07
CA PHE A 213 21.25 5.68 10.49
C PHE A 213 21.30 5.87 12.00
N LYS A 214 21.15 7.11 12.47
CA LYS A 214 20.88 7.36 13.89
C LYS A 214 19.41 7.13 14.18
N LEU A 215 19.10 6.46 15.29
CA LEU A 215 17.72 6.20 15.69
C LEU A 215 16.93 7.51 15.91
N GLY A 216 17.56 8.51 16.52
CA GLY A 216 16.95 9.83 16.71
C GLY A 216 16.60 10.51 15.38
N TYR A 217 17.47 10.40 14.37
CA TYR A 217 17.21 10.94 13.03
C TYR A 217 16.02 10.25 12.36
N ILE A 218 15.91 8.92 12.45
CA ILE A 218 14.76 8.18 11.90
C ILE A 218 13.44 8.66 12.52
N VAL A 219 13.41 8.83 13.84
CA VAL A 219 12.19 9.25 14.55
C VAL A 219 11.84 10.71 14.25
N GLU A 220 12.84 11.59 14.17
CA GLU A 220 12.66 13.00 13.81
C GLU A 220 12.13 13.15 12.37
N GLN A 221 12.69 12.41 11.42
CA GLN A 221 12.21 12.42 10.03
C GLN A 221 10.81 11.83 9.86
N ALA A 222 10.40 10.93 10.78
CA ALA A 222 9.03 10.44 10.84
C ALA A 222 8.05 11.46 11.47
N GLY A 223 8.52 12.62 11.94
CA GLY A 223 7.71 13.68 12.54
C GLY A 223 7.27 13.41 13.98
N GLU A 224 7.98 12.54 14.71
CA GLU A 224 7.61 12.13 16.06
C GLU A 224 8.58 12.63 17.14
N ASN A 225 8.08 12.83 18.35
CA ASN A 225 8.92 13.17 19.50
C ASN A 225 9.52 11.91 20.11
N PHE A 226 10.86 11.81 20.10
CA PHE A 226 11.56 10.65 20.62
C PHE A 226 11.23 10.33 22.08
N THR A 227 11.12 11.34 22.94
CA THR A 227 10.90 11.14 24.38
C THR A 227 9.55 10.49 24.63
N GLU A 228 8.49 11.00 23.99
CA GLU A 228 7.14 10.45 24.11
C GLU A 228 7.05 9.04 23.53
N LEU A 229 7.65 8.83 22.36
CA LEU A 229 7.72 7.55 21.69
C LEU A 229 8.51 6.52 22.52
N ALA A 230 9.56 6.93 23.21
CA ALA A 230 10.35 6.06 24.09
C ALA A 230 9.58 5.61 25.34
N HIS A 231 8.61 6.39 25.81
CA HIS A 231 7.78 6.05 26.97
C HIS A 231 6.63 5.10 26.63
N THR A 232 5.97 5.33 25.50
CA THR A 232 4.78 4.58 25.06
C THR A 232 5.12 3.41 24.14
N GLY A 233 6.26 3.50 23.45
CA GLY A 233 6.61 2.66 22.32
C GLY A 233 5.86 3.05 21.06
N GLY A 234 6.28 2.51 19.91
CA GLY A 234 5.57 2.66 18.65
C GLY A 234 6.25 1.91 17.51
N VAL A 235 5.68 2.04 16.31
CA VAL A 235 6.14 1.33 15.12
C VAL A 235 6.52 2.36 14.05
N ILE A 236 7.79 2.36 13.66
CA ILE A 236 8.35 3.25 12.63
C ILE A 236 8.71 2.44 11.40
N GLY A 237 8.24 2.88 10.24
CA GLY A 237 8.60 2.35 8.94
C GLY A 237 9.80 3.08 8.37
N VAL A 238 10.84 2.33 8.00
CA VAL A 238 11.94 2.80 7.16
C VAL A 238 11.68 2.29 5.75
N ILE A 239 11.22 3.16 4.87
CA ILE A 239 10.81 2.77 3.53
C ILE A 239 11.93 3.10 2.53
N ILE A 240 12.40 2.07 1.83
CA ILE A 240 13.41 2.17 0.77
C ILE A 240 12.73 1.98 -0.58
N ASN A 241 12.68 3.03 -1.40
CA ASN A 241 12.16 2.98 -2.75
C ASN A 241 13.28 2.83 -3.79
N TRP A 242 13.14 1.85 -4.68
CA TRP A 242 14.01 1.63 -5.83
C TRP A 242 13.22 1.81 -7.13
N ASP A 243 13.04 3.07 -7.54
CA ASP A 243 12.44 3.43 -8.83
C ASP A 243 13.57 3.62 -9.85
N CYS A 244 13.72 2.63 -10.73
CA CYS A 244 14.91 2.47 -11.57
C CYS A 244 14.54 2.39 -13.04
N ASP A 245 15.06 3.35 -13.81
CA ASP A 245 15.05 3.31 -15.26
C ASP A 245 16.30 2.57 -15.75
N LEU A 246 16.12 1.34 -16.22
CA LEU A 246 17.19 0.45 -16.68
C LEU A 246 17.63 0.74 -18.13
N ASP A 247 17.03 1.73 -18.79
CA ASP A 247 17.57 2.27 -20.04
C ASP A 247 18.74 3.23 -19.79
N LEU A 248 18.81 3.77 -18.57
CA LEU A 248 19.92 4.60 -18.11
C LEU A 248 21.01 3.75 -17.48
N SER A 249 22.14 4.39 -17.15
CA SER A 249 23.22 3.71 -16.43
C SER A 249 22.75 3.24 -15.05
N ALA A 250 23.26 2.08 -14.62
CA ALA A 250 22.97 1.52 -13.30
C ALA A 250 23.28 2.48 -12.14
N SER A 251 24.17 3.46 -12.34
CA SER A 251 24.49 4.52 -11.36
C SER A 251 23.33 5.47 -11.07
N MET A 252 22.35 5.61 -11.96
CA MET A 252 21.19 6.50 -11.79
C MET A 252 20.07 5.87 -10.95
N CYS A 253 20.07 4.54 -10.82
CA CYS A 253 19.14 3.78 -9.98
C CYS A 253 19.57 3.88 -8.51
N ASN A 254 19.11 4.90 -7.79
CA ASN A 254 19.52 5.17 -6.41
C ASN A 254 18.38 4.88 -5.42
N PRO A 255 18.68 4.39 -4.20
CA PRO A 255 17.64 4.20 -3.19
C PRO A 255 17.14 5.55 -2.69
N LYS A 256 15.83 5.67 -2.51
CA LYS A 256 15.20 6.82 -1.82
C LYS A 256 14.65 6.36 -0.49
N TYR A 257 15.07 7.00 0.59
CA TYR A 257 14.64 6.67 1.94
C TYR A 257 13.53 7.60 2.38
N SER A 258 12.51 7.05 3.03
CA SER A 258 11.45 7.82 3.69
C SER A 258 11.10 7.16 5.01
N PHE A 259 10.65 7.97 5.97
CA PHE A 259 10.41 7.54 7.34
C PHE A 259 8.99 7.95 7.74
N ARG A 260 8.23 7.03 8.33
CA ARG A 260 6.88 7.34 8.80
C ARG A 260 6.50 6.46 9.99
N ARG A 261 5.61 6.94 10.84
CA ARG A 261 4.96 6.09 11.84
C ARG A 261 3.91 5.19 11.18
N LEU A 262 3.88 3.92 11.58
CA LEU A 262 2.98 2.89 11.04
C LEU A 262 1.82 2.58 11.99
N ASP A 263 2.00 2.75 13.31
CA ASP A 263 0.94 2.54 14.29
C ASP A 263 0.01 3.77 14.43
N PRO A 264 -1.29 3.58 14.67
CA PRO A 264 -2.24 4.67 14.81
C PRO A 264 -2.03 5.43 16.13
N LYS A 265 -1.65 6.71 16.04
CA LYS A 265 -1.36 7.58 17.20
C LYS A 265 -2.57 7.89 18.08
N HIS A 266 -3.77 7.96 17.51
CA HIS A 266 -4.97 8.54 18.15
C HIS A 266 -6.00 7.51 18.63
N ILE A 267 -5.63 6.24 18.76
CA ILE A 267 -6.53 5.20 19.27
C ILE A 267 -6.18 4.91 20.74
N PRO A 268 -7.01 5.33 21.71
CA PRO A 268 -6.72 5.16 23.15
C PRO A 268 -6.58 3.70 23.57
N ALA A 269 -7.24 2.78 22.86
CA ALA A 269 -7.26 1.36 23.17
C ALA A 269 -5.89 0.67 22.98
N SER A 270 -4.97 1.25 22.19
CA SER A 270 -3.65 0.67 21.92
C SER A 270 -2.64 1.75 21.52
N SER A 271 -2.47 2.78 22.35
CA SER A 271 -1.45 3.80 22.12
C SER A 271 -0.06 3.24 22.46
N GLY A 272 0.67 2.81 21.43
CA GLY A 272 2.09 2.44 21.51
C GLY A 272 2.39 0.97 21.26
N TYR A 273 3.60 0.55 21.62
CA TYR A 273 4.10 -0.80 21.35
C TYR A 273 4.82 -1.37 22.58
N ASN A 274 4.29 -2.49 23.09
CA ASN A 274 4.88 -3.23 24.19
C ASN A 274 4.72 -4.74 23.99
N PHE A 275 5.60 -5.49 24.62
CA PHE A 275 5.55 -6.95 24.64
C PHE A 275 6.14 -7.47 25.95
N ARG A 276 5.74 -8.69 26.34
CA ARG A 276 6.23 -9.35 27.55
C ARG A 276 7.08 -10.56 27.18
N PHE A 277 8.14 -10.77 27.93
CA PHE A 277 8.94 -12.00 27.86
C PHE A 277 9.47 -12.34 29.26
N ALA A 278 9.81 -13.60 29.46
CA ALA A 278 10.32 -14.08 30.76
C ALA A 278 11.68 -14.73 30.59
N LYS A 279 12.57 -14.48 31.56
CA LYS A 279 13.84 -15.20 31.70
C LYS A 279 13.68 -16.22 32.82
N TYR A 280 13.74 -17.51 32.47
CA TYR A 280 13.60 -18.61 33.42
C TYR A 280 14.96 -19.04 33.96
N TYR A 281 15.03 -19.31 35.27
CA TYR A 281 16.21 -19.79 35.96
C TYR A 281 15.81 -20.61 37.19
N ARG A 282 16.77 -21.27 37.84
CA ARG A 282 16.53 -22.07 39.05
C ARG A 282 17.33 -21.51 40.21
N ILE A 283 16.66 -21.30 41.35
CA ILE A 283 17.29 -20.97 42.63
C ILE A 283 16.91 -22.06 43.63
N ASN A 284 17.90 -22.67 44.29
CA ASN A 284 17.69 -23.67 45.35
C ASN A 284 16.72 -24.81 44.95
N GLY A 285 16.79 -25.27 43.69
CA GLY A 285 15.91 -26.30 43.15
C GLY A 285 14.50 -25.82 42.74
N SER A 286 14.10 -24.61 43.14
CA SER A 286 12.84 -23.99 42.74
C SER A 286 12.95 -23.28 41.39
N SER A 287 11.91 -23.42 40.56
CA SER A 287 11.81 -22.73 39.27
C SER A 287 11.40 -21.29 39.49
N THR A 288 12.25 -20.36 39.08
CA THR A 288 12.05 -18.91 39.19
C THR A 288 12.06 -18.27 37.81
N ARG A 289 11.35 -17.16 37.63
CA ARG A 289 11.47 -16.34 36.43
C ARG A 289 11.55 -14.85 36.74
N THR A 290 12.17 -14.12 35.85
CA THR A 290 12.05 -12.65 35.80
C THR A 290 11.15 -12.30 34.63
N LEU A 291 9.99 -11.74 34.92
CA LEU A 291 9.08 -11.22 33.91
C LEU A 291 9.50 -9.81 33.53
N ILE A 292 9.60 -9.56 32.22
CA ILE A 292 9.99 -8.28 31.67
C ILE A 292 8.91 -7.85 30.70
N LYS A 293 8.31 -6.69 30.98
CA LYS A 293 7.46 -5.99 30.04
C LYS A 293 8.27 -4.87 29.41
N ALA A 294 8.48 -4.96 28.10
CA ALA A 294 9.28 -4.03 27.35
C ALA A 294 8.39 -3.12 26.51
N TYR A 295 8.72 -1.83 26.52
CA TYR A 295 8.21 -0.82 25.61
C TYR A 295 9.38 -0.40 24.72
N GLY A 296 9.10 -0.20 23.44
CA GLY A 296 10.16 0.06 22.49
C GLY A 296 9.67 0.59 21.16
N ILE A 297 10.64 0.88 20.32
CA ILE A 297 10.42 1.32 18.95
C ILE A 297 10.65 0.10 18.06
N ARG A 298 9.60 -0.39 17.42
CA ARG A 298 9.69 -1.41 16.38
C ARG A 298 9.98 -0.72 15.05
N ILE A 299 11.00 -1.18 14.36
CA ILE A 299 11.41 -0.69 13.05
C ILE A 299 11.09 -1.73 12.00
N ASP A 300 10.28 -1.33 11.03
CA ASP A 300 9.89 -2.13 9.88
C ASP A 300 10.56 -1.53 8.63
N VAL A 301 11.58 -2.21 8.12
CA VAL A 301 12.27 -1.87 6.88
C VAL A 301 11.47 -2.42 5.71
N ILE A 302 10.81 -1.52 4.97
CA ILE A 302 9.91 -1.86 3.87
C ILE A 302 10.59 -1.47 2.57
N VAL A 303 10.87 -2.46 1.73
CA VAL A 303 11.50 -2.23 0.42
C VAL A 303 10.42 -2.31 -0.66
N HIS A 304 10.33 -1.28 -1.47
CA HIS A 304 9.49 -1.26 -2.66
C HIS A 304 10.29 -0.71 -3.84
N GLY A 305 9.79 -0.95 -5.04
CA GLY A 305 10.46 -0.46 -6.23
C GLY A 305 9.76 -0.90 -7.49
N GLN A 306 10.10 -0.19 -8.56
CA GLN A 306 9.75 -0.51 -9.93
C GLN A 306 11.00 -0.39 -10.79
N ALA A 307 11.21 -1.37 -11.66
CA ALA A 307 12.19 -1.27 -12.72
C ALA A 307 11.48 -1.17 -14.07
N GLY A 308 11.92 -0.24 -14.92
CA GLY A 308 11.47 -0.10 -16.30
C GLY A 308 12.64 -0.33 -17.26
N LYS A 309 12.43 -1.11 -18.32
CA LYS A 309 13.42 -1.31 -19.39
C LYS A 309 12.73 -1.30 -20.75
N PHE A 310 13.36 -0.70 -21.75
CA PHE A 310 12.87 -0.66 -23.11
C PHE A 310 12.50 -2.06 -23.61
N SER A 311 11.30 -2.17 -24.17
CA SER A 311 10.81 -3.39 -24.80
C SER A 311 10.03 -3.07 -26.06
N LEU A 312 10.27 -3.86 -27.10
CA LEU A 312 9.66 -3.64 -28.41
C LEU A 312 8.14 -3.88 -28.39
N ILE A 313 7.68 -4.87 -27.61
CA ILE A 313 6.26 -5.27 -27.54
C ILE A 313 5.35 -4.11 -27.06
N PRO A 314 5.55 -3.53 -25.85
CA PRO A 314 4.72 -2.42 -25.39
C PRO A 314 4.88 -1.17 -26.26
N THR A 315 6.05 -0.97 -26.87
CA THR A 315 6.28 0.13 -27.81
C THR A 315 5.39 0.02 -29.06
N ILE A 316 5.31 -1.16 -29.70
CA ILE A 316 4.47 -1.37 -30.89
C ILE A 316 3.00 -1.26 -30.53
N ILE A 317 2.57 -1.86 -29.42
CA ILE A 317 1.17 -1.80 -28.96
C ILE A 317 0.77 -0.33 -28.73
N ASN A 318 1.57 0.43 -28.01
CA ASN A 318 1.27 1.84 -27.73
C ASN A 318 1.35 2.74 -28.97
N LEU A 319 2.16 2.36 -29.97
CA LEU A 319 2.20 3.07 -31.25
C LEU A 319 0.93 2.79 -32.07
N ALA A 320 0.47 1.54 -32.09
CA ALA A 320 -0.77 1.16 -32.76
C ALA A 320 -2.00 1.81 -32.09
N THR A 321 -2.06 1.85 -30.75
CA THR A 321 -3.12 2.55 -30.03
C THR A 321 -3.06 4.06 -30.27
N ALA A 322 -1.87 4.65 -30.36
CA ALA A 322 -1.72 6.06 -30.73
C ALA A 322 -2.26 6.36 -32.14
N LEU A 323 -1.91 5.55 -33.14
CA LEU A 323 -2.36 5.72 -34.52
C LEU A 323 -3.87 5.53 -34.68
N THR A 324 -4.45 4.53 -34.01
CA THR A 324 -5.90 4.30 -34.02
C THR A 324 -6.67 5.43 -33.31
N SER A 325 -6.10 6.01 -32.25
CA SER A 325 -6.71 7.13 -31.52
C SER A 325 -6.84 8.41 -32.35
N ILE A 326 -6.00 8.63 -33.37
CA ILE A 326 -6.13 9.77 -34.30
C ILE A 326 -7.48 9.76 -35.02
N GLY A 327 -8.04 8.56 -35.27
CA GLY A 327 -9.34 8.40 -35.93
C GLY A 327 -10.50 9.01 -35.14
N VAL A 328 -10.40 9.15 -33.82
CA VAL A 328 -11.45 9.78 -33.00
C VAL A 328 -11.69 11.24 -33.41
N GLY A 329 -10.63 11.92 -33.87
CA GLY A 329 -10.73 13.29 -34.37
C GLY A 329 -11.58 13.42 -35.63
N SER A 330 -11.50 12.47 -36.56
CA SER A 330 -12.31 12.51 -37.79
C SER A 330 -13.79 12.31 -37.50
N PHE A 331 -14.14 11.43 -36.57
CA PHE A 331 -15.53 11.25 -36.11
C PHE A 331 -16.09 12.53 -35.48
N LEU A 332 -15.32 13.21 -34.64
CA LEU A 332 -15.73 14.47 -34.03
C LEU A 332 -15.90 15.56 -35.11
N CYS A 333 -14.95 15.69 -36.03
CA CYS A 333 -15.02 16.64 -37.14
C CYS A 333 -16.22 16.38 -38.04
N ASP A 334 -16.50 15.12 -38.38
CA ASP A 334 -17.67 14.72 -39.16
C ASP A 334 -18.97 15.06 -38.44
N TRP A 335 -19.05 14.80 -37.13
CA TRP A 335 -20.22 15.14 -36.32
C TRP A 335 -20.47 16.65 -36.29
N ILE A 336 -19.42 17.46 -36.11
CA ILE A 336 -19.51 18.92 -36.11
C ILE A 336 -19.94 19.44 -37.50
N LEU A 337 -19.32 18.93 -38.56
CA LEU A 337 -19.55 19.35 -39.94
C LEU A 337 -20.98 19.02 -40.42
N LEU A 338 -21.52 17.88 -40.00
CA LEU A 338 -22.87 17.44 -40.37
C LEU A 338 -23.96 18.05 -39.48
N THR A 339 -23.66 18.43 -38.23
CA THR A 339 -24.68 18.90 -37.27
C THR A 339 -24.72 20.43 -37.18
N PHE A 340 -23.57 21.08 -37.03
CA PHE A 340 -23.50 22.48 -36.60
C PHE A 340 -23.11 23.48 -37.70
N MET A 341 -22.60 23.04 -38.85
CA MET A 341 -22.24 23.97 -39.92
C MET A 341 -23.45 24.45 -40.74
N ASN A 342 -23.49 25.75 -41.05
CA ASN A 342 -24.58 26.42 -41.78
C ASN A 342 -24.90 25.83 -43.17
N LYS A 343 -23.98 25.07 -43.78
CA LYS A 343 -24.18 24.37 -45.07
C LYS A 343 -24.25 22.85 -44.92
N ASN A 344 -24.68 22.33 -43.77
CA ASN A 344 -24.75 20.89 -43.47
C ASN A 344 -25.42 20.04 -44.56
N LYS A 345 -26.52 20.51 -45.19
CA LYS A 345 -27.22 19.81 -46.27
C LYS A 345 -26.34 19.57 -47.50
N VAL A 346 -25.48 20.54 -47.86
CA VAL A 346 -24.55 20.43 -48.99
C VAL A 346 -23.46 19.42 -48.68
N TYR A 347 -22.93 19.43 -47.47
CA TYR A 347 -21.92 18.48 -47.05
C TYR A 347 -22.47 17.06 -46.90
N SER A 348 -23.67 16.92 -46.33
CA SER A 348 -24.37 15.64 -46.21
C SER A 348 -24.65 15.01 -47.58
N HIS A 349 -25.10 15.80 -48.56
CA HIS A 349 -25.32 15.30 -49.92
C HIS A 349 -24.03 14.90 -50.66
N LYS A 350 -22.88 15.49 -50.31
CA LYS A 350 -21.58 15.07 -50.87
C LYS A 350 -20.99 13.86 -50.16
N LYS A 351 -21.34 13.63 -48.89
CA LYS A 351 -20.82 12.51 -48.09
C LYS A 351 -21.65 11.24 -48.24
N PHE A 352 -22.97 11.37 -48.40
CA PHE A 352 -23.89 10.25 -48.45
C PHE A 352 -24.60 10.17 -49.81
N ASP A 353 -24.36 9.08 -50.53
CA ASP A 353 -25.17 8.70 -51.69
C ASP A 353 -26.34 7.84 -51.24
N LYS A 354 -27.56 8.28 -51.58
CA LYS A 354 -28.78 7.55 -51.25
C LYS A 354 -28.97 6.43 -52.26
N VAL A 355 -28.73 5.19 -51.83
CA VAL A 355 -29.05 4.00 -52.64
C VAL A 355 -30.41 3.46 -52.21
N CYS A 356 -31.33 3.34 -53.15
CA CYS A 356 -32.58 2.62 -52.93
C CYS A 356 -32.35 1.14 -53.25
N THR A 357 -32.41 0.28 -52.24
CA THR A 357 -32.51 -1.16 -52.49
C THR A 357 -33.91 -1.45 -53.06
N PRO A 358 -34.03 -2.11 -54.23
CA PRO A 358 -35.33 -2.49 -54.74
C PRO A 358 -36.02 -3.39 -53.72
N ARG A 359 -37.26 -3.05 -53.36
CA ARG A 359 -38.13 -3.98 -52.63
C ARG A 359 -38.20 -5.25 -53.47
N HIS A 360 -37.74 -6.38 -52.94
CA HIS A 360 -38.07 -7.67 -53.52
C HIS A 360 -39.59 -7.78 -53.60
N SER A 361 -40.13 -7.74 -54.81
CA SER A 361 -41.51 -8.14 -55.04
C SER A 361 -41.62 -9.61 -54.68
N SER A 362 -42.44 -9.89 -53.68
CA SER A 362 -42.91 -11.23 -53.36
C SER A 362 -43.60 -11.82 -54.59
N GLY A 363 -42.88 -12.64 -55.35
CA GLY A 363 -43.43 -13.39 -56.47
C GLY A 363 -42.39 -13.78 -57.53
N SER A 364 -41.99 -15.07 -57.49
CA SER A 364 -41.39 -15.84 -58.61
C SER A 364 -39.97 -15.42 -59.04
N TRP A 365 -38.89 -16.22 -58.97
CA TRP A 365 -38.62 -17.63 -59.27
C TRP A 365 -37.41 -18.11 -58.41
N PRO A 366 -37.17 -19.42 -58.20
CA PRO A 366 -35.99 -19.90 -57.46
C PRO A 366 -34.71 -19.63 -58.27
N VAL A 367 -33.73 -19.01 -57.60
CA VAL A 367 -32.39 -18.56 -58.06
C VAL A 367 -31.58 -19.66 -58.79
N ILE A 368 -32.00 -20.92 -58.67
CA ILE A 368 -31.31 -22.09 -59.21
C ILE A 368 -31.35 -22.14 -60.75
N LEU A 369 -32.42 -21.67 -61.41
CA LEU A 369 -32.52 -21.77 -62.88
C LEU A 369 -31.70 -20.69 -63.62
N ALA A 370 -31.46 -19.53 -63.00
CA ALA A 370 -30.66 -18.45 -63.57
C ALA A 370 -29.14 -18.77 -63.57
N LEU A 371 -28.68 -19.53 -62.57
CA LEU A 371 -27.29 -20.03 -62.50
C LEU A 371 -27.00 -21.11 -63.56
N VAL A 372 -28.00 -21.89 -63.97
CA VAL A 372 -27.86 -22.93 -65.01
C VAL A 372 -27.79 -22.35 -66.43
N LEU A 373 -28.33 -21.16 -66.66
CA LEU A 373 -28.34 -20.51 -67.98
C LEU A 373 -27.28 -19.41 -68.17
N GLY A 374 -26.39 -19.20 -67.20
CA GLY A 374 -25.20 -18.35 -67.34
C GLY A 374 -25.49 -16.87 -67.63
N GLN A 375 -26.62 -16.33 -67.16
CA GLN A 375 -26.93 -14.90 -67.32
C GLN A 375 -26.58 -14.13 -66.04
N ALA A 376 -25.72 -13.11 -66.18
CA ALA A 376 -25.40 -12.19 -65.09
C ALA A 376 -26.62 -11.31 -64.74
N PRO A 377 -26.85 -11.00 -63.45
CA PRO A 377 -27.91 -10.08 -63.06
C PRO A 377 -27.64 -8.67 -63.62
N PRO A 378 -28.67 -7.91 -64.04
CA PRO A 378 -28.48 -6.58 -64.59
C PRO A 378 -27.98 -5.60 -63.51
N PRO A 379 -27.15 -4.61 -63.88
CA PRO A 379 -26.65 -3.61 -62.95
C PRO A 379 -27.79 -2.74 -62.38
N PRO A 380 -27.68 -2.24 -61.15
CA PRO A 380 -28.69 -1.35 -60.57
C PRO A 380 -28.74 -0.04 -61.35
N GLY A 381 -29.91 0.27 -61.91
CA GLY A 381 -30.15 1.53 -62.63
C GLY A 381 -30.32 2.72 -61.67
N PRO A 382 -30.03 3.96 -62.13
CA PRO A 382 -30.24 5.16 -61.33
C PRO A 382 -31.74 5.45 -61.14
N CYS A 383 -32.10 5.95 -59.95
CA CYS A 383 -33.47 6.33 -59.59
C CYS A 383 -34.12 7.21 -60.67
N SER A 384 -35.18 6.70 -61.30
CA SER A 384 -36.07 7.52 -62.11
C SER A 384 -36.98 8.32 -61.18
N THR A 385 -36.81 9.64 -61.11
CA THR A 385 -37.83 10.53 -60.57
C THR A 385 -39.04 10.50 -61.49
N LEU A 386 -40.17 10.00 -60.99
CA LEU A 386 -41.47 10.11 -61.66
C LEU A 386 -41.86 11.59 -61.86
N PRO A 387 -42.37 11.97 -63.04
CA PRO A 387 -42.80 13.34 -63.30
C PRO A 387 -44.26 13.58 -62.86
N GLY A 388 -44.51 14.76 -62.30
CA GLY A 388 -45.82 15.41 -62.38
C GLY A 388 -46.66 15.42 -61.11
N LEU A 389 -46.57 16.51 -60.35
CA LEU A 389 -47.76 17.30 -59.97
C LEU A 389 -47.31 18.72 -59.58
N ALA A 390 -47.54 19.64 -60.51
CA ALA A 390 -47.35 21.06 -60.30
C ALA A 390 -48.50 21.63 -59.47
N GLY A 391 -48.15 22.41 -58.44
CA GLY A 391 -48.88 23.58 -57.92
C GLY A 391 -50.25 23.39 -57.26
N GLN A 392 -50.35 23.67 -55.95
CA GLN A 392 -51.12 24.80 -55.41
C GLN A 392 -51.08 24.88 -53.88
N LEU A 393 -50.92 26.13 -53.42
CA LEU A 393 -51.25 26.80 -52.17
C LEU A 393 -51.61 26.04 -50.87
N TRP A 394 -50.95 26.52 -49.79
CA TRP A 394 -51.43 26.83 -48.42
C TRP A 394 -52.12 25.77 -47.57
N GLY A 395 -51.66 25.65 -46.31
CA GLY A 395 -52.50 25.22 -45.19
C GLY A 395 -51.75 24.44 -44.12
N GLU A 396 -51.66 25.02 -42.92
CA GLU A 396 -51.36 24.30 -41.68
C GLU A 396 -52.23 23.05 -41.50
N GLY A 397 -51.66 21.99 -40.94
CA GLY A 397 -52.41 20.80 -40.55
C GLY A 397 -51.49 19.69 -40.06
N GLN A 398 -51.43 19.53 -38.75
CA GLN A 398 -50.80 18.40 -38.07
C GLN A 398 -51.29 17.07 -38.62
N SER A 399 -50.36 16.12 -38.84
CA SER A 399 -50.69 14.71 -38.62
C SER A 399 -49.45 13.92 -38.21
N GLN A 400 -49.57 13.28 -37.05
CA GLN A 400 -48.58 12.43 -36.39
C GLN A 400 -48.16 11.24 -37.27
N VAL A 401 -46.88 10.91 -37.26
CA VAL A 401 -46.41 9.53 -37.52
C VAL A 401 -45.34 9.18 -36.49
N LEU A 402 -45.54 8.01 -35.87
CA LEU A 402 -44.82 7.43 -34.76
C LEU A 402 -43.29 7.49 -34.88
N ALA A 403 -42.65 8.02 -33.85
CA ALA A 403 -41.23 7.82 -33.59
C ALA A 403 -40.99 6.41 -33.01
N VAL A 404 -40.21 5.59 -33.71
CA VAL A 404 -39.58 4.39 -33.14
C VAL A 404 -38.30 4.85 -32.42
N PRO A 405 -38.14 4.60 -31.11
CA PRO A 405 -36.94 5.02 -30.40
C PRO A 405 -35.75 4.10 -30.71
N PRO A 406 -34.50 4.61 -30.68
CA PRO A 406 -33.30 3.80 -30.87
C PRO A 406 -33.08 2.85 -29.69
N PRO A 407 -32.41 1.69 -29.91
CA PRO A 407 -32.24 0.68 -28.87
C PRO A 407 -31.34 1.19 -27.74
N ARG A 408 -31.78 0.96 -26.50
CA ARG A 408 -30.95 1.17 -25.31
C ARG A 408 -29.89 0.06 -25.23
N PRO A 409 -28.66 0.36 -24.78
CA PRO A 409 -27.66 -0.65 -24.49
C PRO A 409 -28.06 -1.47 -23.24
N CYS A 410 -27.87 -2.79 -23.31
CA CYS A 410 -28.00 -3.69 -22.17
C CYS A 410 -26.96 -3.37 -21.09
N PRO A 411 -27.33 -3.30 -19.80
CA PRO A 411 -26.38 -3.19 -18.72
C PRO A 411 -25.77 -4.56 -18.41
N THR A 412 -24.47 -4.74 -18.63
CA THR A 412 -23.67 -5.80 -18.03
C THR A 412 -23.33 -5.39 -16.60
N SER A 413 -24.20 -5.74 -15.66
CA SER A 413 -23.88 -5.72 -14.22
C SER A 413 -23.23 -7.05 -13.84
N ALA A 414 -21.91 -7.07 -13.67
CA ALA A 414 -21.25 -8.09 -12.88
C ALA A 414 -21.07 -7.53 -11.45
N PRO A 415 -21.54 -8.21 -10.38
CA PRO A 415 -21.32 -7.75 -9.02
C PRO A 415 -19.93 -8.15 -8.53
N SER A 416 -19.29 -7.22 -7.83
CA SER A 416 -18.08 -7.44 -7.04
C SER A 416 -18.41 -8.23 -5.77
N GLU A 417 -17.71 -9.34 -5.52
CA GLU A 417 -17.70 -10.01 -4.22
C GLU A 417 -16.86 -9.18 -3.23
N GLN A 418 -17.55 -8.58 -2.26
CA GLN A 418 -16.99 -8.16 -0.97
C GLN A 418 -17.64 -9.05 0.10
N MET A 419 -16.82 -9.70 0.93
CA MET A 419 -17.28 -10.52 2.04
C MET A 419 -16.57 -10.04 3.32
N VAL A 420 -17.32 -9.40 4.22
CA VAL A 420 -16.95 -9.19 5.63
C VAL A 420 -18.21 -9.38 6.51
N ASP A 421 -18.05 -10.32 7.44
CA ASP A 421 -18.73 -10.67 8.71
C ASP A 421 -19.95 -9.88 9.25
N ALA A 422 -20.96 -10.59 9.79
CA ALA A 422 -21.11 -10.99 11.21
C ALA A 422 -22.58 -11.41 11.56
N PRO A 423 -22.99 -11.76 12.81
CA PRO A 423 -23.53 -13.07 13.16
C PRO A 423 -25.02 -13.09 13.59
N GLY A 424 -25.61 -14.28 13.67
CA GLY A 424 -26.94 -14.49 14.27
C GLY A 424 -27.19 -15.95 14.61
N GLY A 425 -27.27 -16.26 15.90
CA GLY A 425 -27.49 -17.61 16.43
C GLY A 425 -28.95 -18.04 16.42
N GLY A 426 -29.17 -19.34 16.68
CA GLY A 426 -30.49 -19.87 17.03
C GLY A 426 -30.70 -21.34 16.69
N ALA A 427 -30.40 -22.19 17.68
CA ALA A 427 -31.06 -23.46 18.03
C ALA A 427 -31.25 -24.59 16.97
N GLY A 428 -30.69 -25.77 17.29
CA GLY A 428 -31.08 -27.08 16.73
C GLY A 428 -32.43 -27.59 17.28
N PRO A 429 -32.74 -28.91 17.29
CA PRO A 429 -31.82 -30.06 17.20
C PRO A 429 -32.28 -31.29 16.35
N GLY A 430 -31.38 -32.28 16.23
CA GLY A 430 -31.66 -33.70 15.99
C GLY A 430 -31.42 -34.21 14.56
N LEU A 431 -30.84 -35.37 14.27
CA LEU A 431 -30.20 -36.48 15.01
C LEU A 431 -29.71 -37.48 13.92
N CYS A 432 -28.74 -38.33 14.27
CA CYS A 432 -28.35 -39.60 13.61
C CYS A 432 -27.34 -39.62 12.44
N ALA A 433 -26.06 -39.74 12.82
CA ALA A 433 -25.09 -40.81 12.49
C ALA A 433 -25.20 -41.61 11.17
N SER A 434 -24.11 -41.63 10.39
CA SER A 434 -23.28 -42.84 10.14
C SER A 434 -22.18 -42.59 9.07
N GLU A 435 -20.91 -42.64 9.50
CA GLU A 435 -19.76 -43.14 8.72
C GLU A 435 -19.41 -44.53 9.30
N PRO A 436 -18.64 -45.45 8.66
CA PRO A 436 -17.46 -45.16 7.82
C PRO A 436 -17.20 -46.12 6.63
N SER A 437 -16.22 -45.79 5.78
CA SER A 437 -15.31 -46.81 5.23
C SER A 437 -14.06 -46.19 4.61
N GLN A 438 -12.92 -46.40 5.29
CA GLN A 438 -11.57 -46.37 4.74
C GLN A 438 -11.39 -47.46 3.68
N GLN A 439 -10.71 -47.15 2.57
CA GLN A 439 -9.75 -48.08 1.98
C GLN A 439 -8.68 -47.38 1.15
N ASP A 440 -7.47 -47.88 1.36
CA ASP A 440 -6.13 -47.41 0.99
C ASP A 440 -5.73 -47.61 -0.49
N CYS A 441 -4.69 -46.85 -0.89
CA CYS A 441 -3.53 -47.24 -1.74
C CYS A 441 -3.79 -47.71 -3.19
N THR A 442 -3.18 -47.16 -4.26
CA THR A 442 -1.72 -47.04 -4.50
C THR A 442 -1.42 -46.32 -5.82
N LEU A 443 -0.17 -45.84 -5.87
CA LEU A 443 0.64 -45.19 -6.90
C LEU A 443 0.88 -46.01 -8.20
N THR A 444 0.85 -45.34 -9.37
CA THR A 444 1.64 -45.51 -10.63
C THR A 444 0.85 -44.83 -11.77
N ASP A 445 1.37 -44.20 -12.82
CA ASP A 445 2.67 -43.72 -13.30
C ASP A 445 2.36 -42.66 -14.40
N ALA A 446 3.34 -41.85 -14.76
CA ALA A 446 3.28 -40.72 -15.68
C ALA A 446 3.06 -41.10 -17.17
N ARG A 447 2.41 -40.20 -17.95
CA ARG A 447 2.85 -39.70 -19.28
C ARG A 447 1.80 -38.81 -19.99
N GLY A 448 2.29 -37.72 -20.60
CA GLY A 448 1.69 -37.00 -21.75
C GLY A 448 0.77 -35.84 -21.37
N LEU A 449 1.13 -34.54 -21.38
CA LEU A 449 1.60 -33.70 -22.49
C LEU A 449 0.74 -33.82 -23.77
N ALA A 450 -0.22 -32.89 -23.95
CA ALA A 450 -0.28 -31.91 -25.06
C ALA A 450 -1.72 -31.45 -25.42
N GLN A 451 -1.88 -30.12 -25.43
CA GLN A 451 -2.69 -29.30 -26.36
C GLN A 451 -4.23 -29.44 -26.41
N LEU A 452 -4.94 -28.44 -25.87
CA LEU A 452 -5.49 -27.30 -26.63
C LEU A 452 -5.81 -26.12 -25.71
#